data_AF-A0AAC9WPM7-F1
#
_entry.id   AF-A0AAC9WPM7-F1
#
_cell.length_a   1.000
_cell.length_b   1.000
_cell.length_c   1.000
_cell.angle_alpha   90.00
_cell.angle_beta   90.00
_cell.angle_gamma   90.00
#
_symmetry.space_group_name_H-M   'P 1'
#
loop_
_entity.id
_entity.type
_entity.pdbx_description
1 polymer ?
#
loop_
_entity_poly.entity_id
_entity_poly.type
_entity_poly.pdbx_seq_one_letter_code
_entity_poly.pdbx_strand_id
1 'polypeptide(L)'
;MSQRSVRRRIMIWAATLLAAYLALAYFAAPEFWTFRDRGFRTHRFEMLTHTPQGIPGDPINVGLVGTQKEVVHAFAVAGWDTADAVTLKTAIEIGESVLFDHPYPDAPVSKLLFDGRAQDLAFEKPEGISADRRHHVRFWQTDASGDDGRPLWLGSASFDRGVGFSHDTGAVTHHIGPDIDAERDFLMRDLATAGMLLSTSDISGVGATKAGRNGGGDPYFTDGEAIVGVLKQLP
;
A
#
# COMPACT_ATOMS: atom_id res chain seq x y z
N MET A 1 -31.65 55.81 26.17
CA MET A 1 -30.94 54.51 26.30
C MET A 1 -29.49 54.71 25.90
N SER A 2 -28.54 54.45 26.80
CA SER A 2 -27.12 54.81 26.61
C SER A 2 -26.45 54.00 25.50
N GLN A 3 -25.79 54.67 24.55
CA GLN A 3 -25.06 54.03 23.45
C GLN A 3 -24.06 52.94 23.90
N ARG A 4 -23.59 53.00 25.15
CA ARG A 4 -22.69 51.99 25.73
C ARG A 4 -23.35 50.62 25.91
N SER A 5 -24.66 50.55 26.19
CA SER A 5 -25.36 49.25 26.35
C SER A 5 -25.62 48.56 25.01
N VAL A 6 -25.86 49.33 23.95
CA VAL A 6 -26.03 48.83 22.58
C VAL A 6 -24.70 48.29 22.05
N ARG A 7 -23.59 49.03 22.22
CA ARG A 7 -22.25 48.55 21.84
C ARG A 7 -21.85 47.27 22.58
N ARG A 8 -22.14 47.17 23.88
CA ARG A 8 -21.88 45.95 24.67
C ARG A 8 -22.68 44.76 24.16
N ARG A 9 -23.96 44.95 23.81
CA ARG A 9 -24.79 43.90 23.23
C ARG A 9 -24.28 43.47 21.85
N ILE A 10 -23.89 44.41 21.00
CA ILE A 10 -23.30 44.10 19.68
C ILE A 10 -22.00 43.31 19.85
N MET A 11 -21.12 43.69 20.78
CA MET A 11 -19.88 42.95 21.04
C MET A 11 -20.14 41.53 21.55
N ILE A 12 -21.14 41.35 22.44
CA ILE A 12 -21.52 40.01 22.92
C ILE A 12 -22.04 39.16 21.76
N TRP A 13 -22.97 39.70 20.94
CA TRP A 13 -23.50 38.96 19.79
C TRP A 13 -22.43 38.64 18.75
N ALA A 14 -21.49 39.57 18.49
CA ALA A 14 -20.36 39.33 17.60
C ALA A 14 -19.45 38.23 18.15
N ALA A 15 -19.16 38.23 19.44
CA ALA A 15 -18.36 37.20 20.09
C ALA A 15 -19.06 35.83 20.08
N THR A 16 -20.38 35.79 20.30
CA THR A 16 -21.17 34.54 20.24
C THR A 16 -21.24 33.98 18.82
N LEU A 17 -21.46 34.82 17.81
CA LEU A 17 -21.45 34.40 16.41
C LEU A 17 -20.08 33.90 15.99
N LEU A 18 -19.00 34.57 16.43
CA LEU A 18 -17.63 34.13 16.18
C LEU A 18 -17.35 32.78 16.85
N ALA A 19 -17.73 32.60 18.11
CA ALA A 19 -17.56 31.34 18.82
C ALA A 19 -18.37 30.19 18.18
N ALA A 20 -19.62 30.45 17.76
CA ALA A 20 -20.45 29.47 17.06
C ALA A 20 -19.86 29.09 15.69
N TYR A 21 -19.34 30.08 14.94
CA TYR A 21 -18.64 29.84 13.68
C TYR A 21 -17.40 28.97 13.89
N LEU A 22 -16.57 29.29 14.91
CA LEU A 22 -15.39 28.49 15.22
C LEU A 22 -15.77 27.07 15.66
N ALA A 23 -16.80 26.90 16.48
CA ALA A 23 -17.26 25.57 16.89
C ALA A 23 -17.74 24.75 15.68
N LEU A 24 -18.47 25.38 14.76
CA LEU A 24 -18.94 24.71 13.55
C LEU A 24 -17.77 24.36 12.61
N ALA A 25 -16.84 25.29 12.39
CA ALA A 25 -15.74 25.12 11.45
C ALA A 25 -14.66 24.14 11.93
N TYR A 26 -14.41 24.08 13.25
CA TYR A 26 -13.30 23.31 13.82
C TYR A 26 -13.72 22.03 14.55
N PHE A 27 -15.01 21.83 14.83
CA PHE A 27 -15.50 20.59 15.44
C PHE A 27 -16.63 19.93 14.64
N ALA A 28 -17.71 20.67 14.32
CA ALA A 28 -18.86 20.05 13.67
C ALA A 28 -18.64 19.70 12.19
N ALA A 29 -17.99 20.58 11.42
CA ALA A 29 -17.67 20.32 10.03
C ALA A 29 -16.64 19.18 9.87
N PRO A 30 -15.51 19.15 10.62
CA PRO A 30 -14.60 18.01 10.60
C PRO A 30 -15.29 16.68 10.93
N GLU A 31 -16.11 16.62 12.00
CA GLU A 31 -16.86 15.41 12.38
C GLU A 31 -17.92 14.98 11.35
N PHE A 32 -18.54 15.95 10.66
CA PHE A 32 -19.48 15.67 9.58
C PHE A 32 -18.79 15.11 8.33
N TRP A 33 -17.57 15.57 8.02
CA TRP A 33 -16.76 15.03 6.92
C TRP A 33 -16.16 13.66 7.28
N THR A 34 -15.67 13.45 8.51
CA THR A 34 -15.17 12.14 8.99
C THR A 34 -16.27 11.07 9.06
N PHE A 35 -17.52 11.44 9.33
CA PHE A 35 -18.67 10.52 9.30
C PHE A 35 -19.14 10.17 7.88
N ARG A 36 -18.96 11.09 6.92
CA ARG A 36 -19.42 10.94 5.53
C ARG A 36 -18.44 10.20 4.62
N ASP A 37 -17.16 10.11 5.00
CA ASP A 37 -16.08 9.52 4.20
C ASP A 37 -15.82 8.03 4.46
N ARG A 38 -16.84 7.26 4.91
CA ARG A 38 -16.77 5.80 4.92
C ARG A 38 -17.00 5.23 3.51
N GLY A 39 -15.94 5.21 2.73
CA GLY A 39 -15.83 4.50 1.45
C GLY A 39 -14.43 4.73 0.90
N PHE A 40 -13.78 3.68 0.38
CA PHE A 40 -12.35 3.52 0.06
C PHE A 40 -11.72 4.48 -0.95
N ARG A 41 -12.18 5.73 -1.04
CA ARG A 41 -11.82 6.69 -2.08
C ARG A 41 -11.24 8.02 -1.55
N THR A 42 -11.00 8.17 -0.25
CA THR A 42 -10.50 9.45 0.32
C THR A 42 -9.26 9.36 1.22
N HIS A 43 -8.73 8.17 1.55
CA HIS A 43 -7.36 8.10 2.09
C HIS A 43 -6.38 8.34 0.95
N ARG A 44 -5.85 9.57 0.86
CA ARG A 44 -4.80 9.92 -0.09
C ARG A 44 -3.47 9.40 0.45
N PHE A 45 -3.23 8.11 0.27
CA PHE A 45 -1.89 7.58 0.45
C PHE A 45 -0.97 8.26 -0.56
N GLU A 46 0.24 8.61 -0.12
CA GLU A 46 1.32 8.84 -1.06
C GLU A 46 1.64 7.47 -1.65
N MET A 47 1.16 7.19 -2.88
CA MET A 47 1.23 5.88 -3.56
C MET A 47 2.67 5.54 -4.01
N LEU A 48 3.62 5.76 -3.11
CA LEU A 48 5.05 5.71 -3.30
C LEU A 48 5.69 5.29 -1.97
N THR A 49 6.55 4.27 -2.04
CA THR A 49 7.35 3.88 -0.88
C THR A 49 8.58 4.77 -0.75
N HIS A 50 9.23 4.73 0.41
CA HIS A 50 10.46 5.45 0.68
C HIS A 50 11.50 4.53 1.32
N THR A 51 12.77 4.73 1.04
CA THR A 51 13.83 4.10 1.83
C THR A 51 13.85 4.69 3.25
N PRO A 52 14.51 4.06 4.24
CA PRO A 52 14.67 4.63 5.58
C PRO A 52 15.38 5.98 5.60
N GLN A 53 16.10 6.32 4.52
CA GLN A 53 16.76 7.61 4.32
C GLN A 53 15.84 8.67 3.68
N GLY A 54 14.58 8.32 3.39
CA GLY A 54 13.59 9.20 2.76
C GLY A 54 13.72 9.32 1.24
N ILE A 55 14.47 8.43 0.59
CA ILE A 55 14.60 8.43 -0.88
C ILE A 55 13.35 7.77 -1.48
N PRO A 56 12.72 8.36 -2.51
CA PRO A 56 11.64 7.73 -3.27
C PRO A 56 12.01 6.31 -3.70
N GLY A 57 11.18 5.35 -3.28
CA GLY A 57 11.29 3.92 -3.55
C GLY A 57 10.45 3.49 -4.74
N ASP A 58 9.89 2.29 -4.63
CA ASP A 58 8.98 1.74 -5.65
C ASP A 58 7.54 2.31 -5.48
N PRO A 59 6.81 2.57 -6.57
CA PRO A 59 5.41 2.97 -6.53
C PRO A 59 4.46 1.87 -6.04
N ILE A 60 3.36 2.28 -5.40
CA ILE A 60 2.23 1.38 -5.15
C ILE A 60 1.43 1.24 -6.45
N ASN A 61 1.36 0.02 -6.97
CA ASN A 61 0.67 -0.33 -8.23
C ASN A 61 -0.37 -1.44 -8.06
N VAL A 62 -0.47 -2.09 -6.90
CA VAL A 62 -1.47 -3.12 -6.60
C VAL A 62 -2.12 -2.91 -5.25
N GLY A 63 -3.32 -3.44 -5.07
CA GLY A 63 -3.96 -3.57 -3.77
C GLY A 63 -4.84 -4.82 -3.68
N LEU A 64 -5.06 -5.30 -2.46
CA LEU A 64 -5.92 -6.46 -2.20
C LEU A 64 -6.86 -6.16 -1.03
N VAL A 65 -8.12 -6.57 -1.15
CA VAL A 65 -9.08 -6.53 -0.05
C VAL A 65 -9.29 -7.95 0.46
N GLY A 66 -8.94 -8.18 1.73
CA GLY A 66 -9.07 -9.47 2.37
C GLY A 66 -8.30 -9.55 3.69
N THR A 67 -8.53 -10.61 4.44
CA THR A 67 -7.74 -10.88 5.65
C THR A 67 -6.32 -11.30 5.27
N GLN A 68 -5.35 -11.16 6.19
CA GLN A 68 -3.98 -11.63 5.99
C GLN A 68 -3.95 -13.12 5.56
N LYS A 69 -4.82 -13.94 6.15
CA LYS A 69 -4.97 -15.37 5.82
C LYS A 69 -5.41 -15.57 4.37
N GLU A 70 -6.36 -14.77 3.89
CA GLU A 70 -6.82 -14.81 2.50
C GLU A 70 -5.73 -14.38 1.53
N VAL A 71 -4.95 -13.34 1.86
CA VAL A 71 -3.81 -12.90 1.05
C VAL A 71 -2.79 -14.03 0.93
N VAL A 72 -2.30 -14.57 2.05
CA VAL A 72 -1.32 -15.66 2.06
C VAL A 72 -1.84 -16.88 1.30
N HIS A 73 -3.11 -17.25 1.51
CA HIS A 73 -3.73 -18.37 0.79
C HIS A 73 -3.80 -18.12 -0.71
N ALA A 74 -4.19 -16.91 -1.14
CA ALA A 74 -4.29 -16.57 -2.55
C ALA A 74 -2.94 -16.70 -3.28
N PHE A 75 -1.87 -16.21 -2.66
CA PHE A 75 -0.52 -16.32 -3.20
C PHE A 75 -0.03 -17.78 -3.23
N ALA A 76 -0.30 -18.56 -2.18
CA ALA A 76 0.05 -19.98 -2.15
C ALA A 76 -0.67 -20.78 -3.25
N VAL A 77 -1.96 -20.54 -3.48
CA VAL A 77 -2.73 -21.20 -4.56
C VAL A 77 -2.24 -20.77 -5.95
N ALA A 78 -1.83 -19.51 -6.10
CA ALA A 78 -1.23 -18.99 -7.33
C ALA A 78 0.23 -19.45 -7.54
N GLY A 79 0.82 -20.20 -6.60
CA GLY A 79 2.17 -20.73 -6.72
C GLY A 79 3.28 -19.69 -6.50
N TRP A 80 3.02 -18.69 -5.66
CA TRP A 80 4.03 -17.76 -5.16
C TRP A 80 4.58 -18.25 -3.82
N ASP A 81 5.88 -18.07 -3.63
CA ASP A 81 6.59 -18.34 -2.38
C ASP A 81 6.63 -17.07 -1.52
N THR A 82 6.65 -17.21 -0.20
CA THR A 82 6.95 -16.06 0.66
C THR A 82 8.44 -15.75 0.57
N ALA A 83 8.78 -14.49 0.28
CA ALA A 83 10.16 -14.01 0.22
C ALA A 83 10.92 -14.26 1.56
N ASP A 84 10.19 -14.22 2.67
CA ASP A 84 10.70 -14.53 4.01
C ASP A 84 10.38 -15.99 4.39
N ALA A 85 11.22 -16.91 3.90
CA ALA A 85 11.10 -18.35 4.17
C ALA A 85 11.17 -18.74 5.67
N VAL A 86 11.57 -17.82 6.57
CA VAL A 86 11.63 -18.06 8.01
C VAL A 86 10.25 -17.98 8.68
N THR A 87 9.27 -17.29 8.08
CA THR A 87 7.93 -17.11 8.65
C THR A 87 6.97 -18.25 8.29
N LEU A 88 7.18 -18.94 7.17
CA LEU A 88 6.15 -19.81 6.57
C LEU A 88 6.26 -21.30 6.92
N LYS A 89 7.38 -21.80 7.46
CA LYS A 89 7.46 -23.25 7.78
C LYS A 89 6.44 -23.70 8.83
N THR A 90 5.82 -22.76 9.55
CA THR A 90 4.75 -23.01 10.54
C THR A 90 3.36 -22.63 10.02
N ALA A 91 3.25 -21.70 9.07
CA ALA A 91 1.95 -21.17 8.62
C ALA A 91 1.18 -22.11 7.67
N ILE A 92 1.90 -22.98 6.94
CA ILE A 92 1.27 -24.00 6.08
C ILE A 92 0.84 -25.25 6.89
N GLU A 93 1.52 -25.56 7.99
CA GLU A 93 1.12 -26.71 8.83
C GLU A 93 -0.09 -26.41 9.73
N ILE A 94 -0.36 -25.14 10.07
CA ILE A 94 -1.41 -24.81 11.04
C ILE A 94 -2.10 -23.51 10.63
N GLY A 95 -3.32 -23.62 10.11
CA GLY A 95 -4.27 -22.51 9.97
C GLY A 95 -4.79 -21.97 11.32
N GLU A 96 -3.94 -21.89 12.35
CA GLU A 96 -4.33 -21.67 13.74
C GLU A 96 -3.31 -20.96 14.66
N SER A 97 -2.25 -20.32 14.18
CA SER A 97 -1.45 -19.43 15.05
C SER A 97 -0.93 -18.18 14.33
N VAL A 98 -1.61 -17.06 14.62
CA VAL A 98 -1.20 -15.71 14.23
C VAL A 98 -0.45 -15.06 15.40
N LEU A 99 0.46 -14.15 15.06
CA LEU A 99 1.39 -13.33 15.87
C LEU A 99 2.70 -14.00 16.23
N PHE A 100 3.80 -13.57 15.60
CA PHE A 100 4.97 -13.09 16.34
C PHE A 100 5.66 -11.95 15.57
N ASP A 101 5.88 -10.87 16.32
CA ASP A 101 6.60 -9.65 15.99
C ASP A 101 8.10 -9.89 16.22
N HIS A 102 8.92 -9.78 15.16
CA HIS A 102 10.37 -9.82 15.30
C HIS A 102 11.05 -8.70 14.48
N PRO A 103 11.90 -7.86 15.14
CA PRO A 103 12.70 -6.87 14.45
C PRO A 103 13.83 -7.56 13.69
N TYR A 104 13.77 -7.43 12.37
CA TYR A 104 14.65 -8.00 11.36
C TYR A 104 16.12 -7.52 11.45
N PRO A 105 17.12 -8.41 11.68
CA PRO A 105 18.53 -8.15 11.40
C PRO A 105 19.03 -9.01 10.22
N ASP A 106 19.51 -8.33 9.18
CA ASP A 106 20.40 -8.79 8.09
C ASP A 106 19.89 -9.77 7.00
N ALA A 107 19.52 -9.22 5.82
CA ALA A 107 19.75 -9.77 4.46
C ALA A 107 19.33 -8.73 3.36
N PRO A 108 19.90 -8.76 2.12
CA PRO A 108 20.28 -7.58 1.32
C PRO A 108 19.18 -6.99 0.41
N VAL A 109 17.92 -7.03 0.86
CA VAL A 109 16.84 -6.27 0.19
C VAL A 109 16.67 -4.93 0.90
N SER A 110 16.77 -3.83 0.13
CA SER A 110 16.57 -2.49 0.67
C SER A 110 15.18 -2.41 1.31
N LYS A 111 15.11 -2.12 2.61
CA LYS A 111 13.84 -1.91 3.31
C LYS A 111 13.10 -0.77 2.61
N LEU A 112 11.86 -1.00 2.19
CA LEU A 112 10.98 0.05 1.70
C LEU A 112 9.92 0.31 2.76
N LEU A 113 9.68 1.58 3.02
CA LEU A 113 8.70 2.08 3.98
C LEU A 113 7.52 2.64 3.22
N PHE A 114 6.32 2.23 3.59
CA PHE A 114 5.09 2.85 3.14
C PHE A 114 4.42 3.48 4.36
N ASP A 115 4.16 4.78 4.28
CA ASP A 115 3.67 5.58 5.42
C ASP A 115 4.52 5.39 6.70
N GLY A 116 5.85 5.33 6.52
CA GLY A 116 6.80 5.13 7.61
C GLY A 116 6.88 3.70 8.18
N ARG A 117 6.09 2.75 7.66
CA ARG A 117 6.08 1.35 8.11
C ARG A 117 6.78 0.40 7.14
N ALA A 118 7.50 -0.57 7.68
CA ALA A 118 8.05 -1.68 6.90
C ALA A 118 6.93 -2.59 6.36
N GLN A 119 7.23 -3.35 5.32
CA GLN A 119 6.29 -4.28 4.70
C GLN A 119 5.80 -5.33 5.69
N ASP A 120 4.51 -5.67 5.62
CA ASP A 120 3.90 -6.71 6.45
C ASP A 120 3.99 -8.10 5.79
N LEU A 121 3.96 -8.15 4.45
CA LEU A 121 4.10 -9.38 3.66
C LEU A 121 4.97 -9.15 2.42
N ALA A 122 5.64 -10.21 1.96
CA ALA A 122 6.36 -10.21 0.70
C ALA A 122 6.31 -11.59 0.03
N PHE A 123 6.13 -11.60 -1.29
CA PHE A 123 6.01 -12.81 -2.10
C PHE A 123 6.90 -12.73 -3.32
N GLU A 124 7.42 -13.88 -3.75
CA GLU A 124 8.27 -14.06 -4.92
C GLU A 124 7.77 -15.23 -5.77
N LYS A 125 7.91 -15.11 -7.09
CA LYS A 125 7.63 -16.20 -8.02
C LYS A 125 8.69 -16.24 -9.13
N PRO A 126 9.44 -17.34 -9.29
CA PRO A 126 10.50 -17.42 -10.28
C PRO A 126 9.94 -17.39 -11.70
N GLU A 127 10.66 -16.74 -12.61
CA GLU A 127 10.35 -16.77 -14.04
C GLU A 127 11.30 -17.76 -14.74
N GLY A 128 10.81 -18.97 -14.98
CA GLY A 128 11.59 -20.05 -15.60
C GLY A 128 12.46 -20.82 -14.60
N ILE A 129 13.64 -21.29 -15.06
CA ILE A 129 14.49 -22.22 -14.29
C ILE A 129 15.57 -21.47 -13.48
N SER A 130 15.86 -20.22 -13.83
CA SER A 130 16.96 -19.44 -13.26
C SER A 130 16.47 -18.47 -12.19
N ALA A 131 17.20 -18.36 -11.07
CA ALA A 131 16.87 -17.49 -9.93
C ALA A 131 17.20 -16.00 -10.16
N ASP A 132 17.69 -15.64 -11.35
CA ASP A 132 18.05 -14.27 -11.72
C ASP A 132 16.83 -13.44 -12.14
N ARG A 133 15.71 -14.09 -12.47
CA ARG A 133 14.47 -13.44 -12.87
C ARG A 133 13.32 -13.89 -11.99
N ARG A 134 12.70 -12.95 -11.29
CA ARG A 134 11.59 -13.24 -10.38
C ARG A 134 10.59 -12.11 -10.36
N HIS A 135 9.33 -12.49 -10.32
CA HIS A 135 8.24 -11.62 -9.94
C HIS A 135 8.28 -11.43 -8.43
N HIS A 136 8.06 -10.22 -7.96
CA HIS A 136 8.15 -9.91 -6.55
C HIS A 136 7.12 -8.86 -6.16
N VAL A 137 6.51 -9.02 -5.00
CA VAL A 137 5.55 -8.04 -4.48
C VAL A 137 5.66 -7.91 -2.97
N ARG A 138 5.56 -6.68 -2.49
CA ARG A 138 5.45 -6.34 -1.06
C ARG A 138 4.07 -5.79 -0.77
N PHE A 139 3.52 -6.11 0.40
CA PHE A 139 2.25 -5.57 0.87
C PHE A 139 2.38 -4.93 2.25
N TRP A 140 1.61 -3.86 2.42
CA TRP A 140 1.38 -3.16 3.67
C TRP A 140 -0.12 -3.20 3.97
N GLN A 141 -0.48 -3.62 5.16
CA GLN A 141 -1.84 -3.51 5.65
C GLN A 141 -2.10 -2.04 6.01
N THR A 142 -3.12 -1.46 5.41
CA THR A 142 -3.53 -0.08 5.71
C THR A 142 -4.57 -0.05 6.83
N ASP A 143 -4.82 1.13 7.38
CA ASP A 143 -5.92 1.36 8.32
C ASP A 143 -7.30 1.43 7.63
N ALA A 144 -7.33 1.28 6.30
CA ALA A 144 -8.55 1.20 5.51
C ALA A 144 -8.99 -0.27 5.30
N SER A 145 -10.28 -0.49 5.06
CA SER A 145 -10.87 -1.83 4.92
C SER A 145 -12.02 -1.82 3.93
N GLY A 146 -11.98 -2.54 2.80
CA GLY A 146 -12.99 -2.51 1.72
C GLY A 146 -14.47 -2.53 2.12
N ASP A 147 -15.38 -2.37 1.15
CA ASP A 147 -16.83 -2.22 1.41
C ASP A 147 -17.45 -3.38 2.24
N ASP A 148 -16.81 -4.55 2.24
CA ASP A 148 -17.20 -5.72 3.03
C ASP A 148 -16.58 -5.77 4.45
N GLY A 149 -15.87 -4.72 4.85
CA GLY A 149 -15.19 -4.56 6.14
C GLY A 149 -13.84 -5.27 6.26
N ARG A 150 -13.35 -5.96 5.21
CA ARG A 150 -12.06 -6.65 5.26
C ARG A 150 -10.91 -5.69 4.99
N PRO A 151 -9.72 -5.89 5.59
CA PRO A 151 -8.59 -4.97 5.44
C PRO A 151 -8.18 -4.73 3.99
N LEU A 152 -7.79 -3.48 3.69
CA LEU A 152 -7.14 -3.11 2.45
C LEU A 152 -5.62 -3.23 2.62
N TRP A 153 -5.02 -3.98 1.71
CA TRP A 153 -3.58 -4.09 1.53
C TRP A 153 -3.19 -3.28 0.31
N LEU A 154 -2.16 -2.45 0.44
CA LEU A 154 -1.52 -1.79 -0.71
C LEU A 154 -0.16 -2.42 -0.93
N GLY A 155 0.23 -2.55 -2.19
CA GLY A 155 1.46 -3.24 -2.54
C GLY A 155 2.19 -2.65 -3.72
N SER A 156 3.48 -2.97 -3.74
CA SER A 156 4.43 -2.62 -4.78
C SER A 156 4.88 -3.92 -5.43
N ALA A 157 4.39 -4.18 -6.63
CA ALA A 157 4.78 -5.30 -7.46
C ALA A 157 5.85 -4.87 -8.46
N SER A 158 6.96 -5.60 -8.50
CA SER A 158 8.11 -5.33 -9.36
C SER A 158 8.69 -6.62 -9.92
N PHE A 159 9.25 -6.54 -11.12
CA PHE A 159 9.89 -7.67 -11.78
C PHE A 159 11.40 -7.52 -11.69
N ASP A 160 12.09 -8.43 -11.02
CA ASP A 160 13.55 -8.45 -11.04
C ASP A 160 14.02 -9.12 -12.34
N ARG A 161 14.74 -8.39 -13.18
CA ARG A 161 15.20 -8.86 -14.51
C ARG A 161 16.61 -9.43 -14.51
N GLY A 162 17.32 -9.37 -13.39
CA GLY A 162 18.69 -9.87 -13.28
C GLY A 162 19.44 -9.29 -12.09
N VAL A 163 20.64 -9.80 -11.87
CA VAL A 163 21.61 -9.26 -10.91
C VAL A 163 22.57 -8.33 -11.63
N GLY A 164 22.80 -7.14 -11.09
CA GLY A 164 23.81 -6.19 -11.58
C GLY A 164 24.32 -5.30 -10.45
N PHE A 165 24.80 -4.10 -10.78
CA PHE A 165 25.35 -3.17 -9.80
C PHE A 165 24.47 -1.92 -9.69
N SER A 166 24.13 -1.51 -8.48
CA SER A 166 23.40 -0.27 -8.22
C SER A 166 24.18 0.90 -8.77
N HIS A 167 23.53 1.77 -9.53
CA HIS A 167 24.15 2.96 -10.11
C HIS A 167 24.59 3.97 -9.04
N ASP A 168 23.89 4.01 -7.90
CA ASP A 168 24.13 4.98 -6.84
C ASP A 168 25.13 4.50 -5.79
N THR A 169 25.18 3.19 -5.53
CA THR A 169 26.00 2.62 -4.45
C THR A 169 27.11 1.69 -4.91
N GLY A 170 27.06 1.19 -6.16
CA GLY A 170 27.98 0.16 -6.67
C GLY A 170 27.80 -1.21 -6.02
N ALA A 171 26.79 -1.41 -5.16
CA ALA A 171 26.46 -2.69 -4.55
C ALA A 171 25.84 -3.66 -5.57
N VAL A 172 26.06 -4.96 -5.40
CA VAL A 172 25.35 -5.98 -6.18
C VAL A 172 23.86 -5.88 -5.82
N THR A 173 23.02 -5.49 -6.77
CA THR A 173 21.57 -5.36 -6.60
C THR A 173 20.84 -6.12 -7.71
N HIS A 174 19.61 -6.50 -7.44
CA HIS A 174 18.72 -6.90 -8.52
C HIS A 174 18.22 -5.65 -9.25
N HIS A 175 18.14 -5.74 -10.58
CA HIS A 175 17.61 -4.67 -11.40
C HIS A 175 16.12 -4.89 -11.67
N ILE A 176 15.31 -3.90 -11.33
CA ILE A 176 13.87 -3.94 -11.58
C ILE A 176 13.59 -3.61 -13.05
N GLY A 177 12.69 -4.38 -13.66
CA GLY A 177 12.16 -4.13 -14.99
C GLY A 177 11.39 -2.82 -15.01
N PRO A 178 11.57 -1.98 -16.04
CA PRO A 178 11.01 -0.63 -16.03
C PRO A 178 9.48 -0.57 -16.18
N ASP A 179 8.86 -1.65 -16.66
CA ASP A 179 7.42 -1.72 -16.87
C ASP A 179 6.72 -2.27 -15.62
N ILE A 180 6.37 -1.39 -14.69
CA ILE A 180 5.69 -1.79 -13.45
C ILE A 180 4.20 -2.07 -13.67
N ASP A 181 3.62 -1.64 -14.78
CA ASP A 181 2.24 -1.95 -15.16
C ASP A 181 2.13 -3.39 -15.66
N ALA A 182 3.12 -3.86 -16.44
CA ALA A 182 3.18 -5.25 -16.87
C ALA A 182 3.24 -6.23 -15.68
N GLU A 183 3.97 -5.86 -14.61
CA GLU A 183 4.05 -6.67 -13.40
C GLU A 183 2.74 -6.64 -12.59
N ARG A 184 2.14 -5.45 -12.41
CA ARG A 184 0.80 -5.30 -11.83
C ARG A 184 -0.21 -6.20 -12.54
N ASP A 185 -0.24 -6.13 -13.86
CA ASP A 185 -1.18 -6.87 -14.70
C ASP A 185 -0.88 -8.38 -14.71
N PHE A 186 0.39 -8.77 -14.58
CA PHE A 186 0.77 -10.17 -14.39
C PHE A 186 0.22 -10.72 -13.07
N LEU A 187 0.51 -10.06 -11.95
CA LEU A 187 0.06 -10.47 -10.62
C LEU A 187 -1.47 -10.61 -10.57
N MET A 188 -2.20 -9.61 -11.06
CA MET A 188 -3.67 -9.64 -11.06
C MET A 188 -4.24 -10.76 -11.92
N ARG A 189 -3.66 -11.02 -13.09
CA ARG A 189 -4.07 -12.15 -13.94
C ARG A 189 -3.76 -13.49 -13.31
N ASP A 190 -2.63 -13.61 -12.62
CA ASP A 190 -2.21 -14.85 -11.98
C ASP A 190 -3.15 -15.22 -10.82
N LEU A 191 -3.47 -14.25 -9.95
CA LEU A 191 -4.47 -14.42 -8.88
C LEU A 191 -5.88 -14.70 -9.44
N ALA A 192 -6.27 -14.05 -10.54
CA ALA A 192 -7.55 -14.33 -11.21
C ALA A 192 -7.60 -15.76 -11.79
N THR A 193 -6.52 -16.20 -12.42
CA THR A 193 -6.40 -17.56 -13.01
C THR A 193 -6.43 -18.63 -11.93
N ALA A 194 -5.87 -18.34 -10.76
CA ALA A 194 -5.98 -19.17 -9.56
C ALA A 194 -7.39 -19.20 -8.94
N GLY A 195 -8.34 -18.40 -9.44
CA GLY A 195 -9.71 -18.33 -8.93
C GLY A 195 -9.82 -17.62 -7.57
N MET A 196 -8.84 -16.77 -7.24
CA MET A 196 -8.71 -16.13 -5.94
C MET A 196 -9.29 -14.71 -5.88
N LEU A 197 -9.63 -14.12 -7.04
CA LEU A 197 -10.25 -12.80 -7.13
C LEU A 197 -11.75 -12.89 -7.39
N LEU A 198 -12.55 -12.14 -6.63
CA LEU A 198 -13.99 -11.95 -6.85
C LEU A 198 -14.26 -10.83 -7.86
N SER A 199 -13.45 -9.76 -7.80
CA SER A 199 -13.55 -8.60 -8.67
C SER A 199 -12.25 -7.81 -8.63
N THR A 200 -12.07 -6.93 -9.62
CA THR A 200 -10.97 -5.96 -9.68
C THR A 200 -11.51 -4.57 -9.97
N SER A 201 -10.82 -3.54 -9.50
CA SER A 201 -11.14 -2.13 -9.79
C SER A 201 -9.88 -1.27 -9.81
N ASP A 202 -9.85 -0.27 -10.67
CA ASP A 202 -8.75 0.67 -10.75
C ASP A 202 -8.89 1.78 -9.70
N ILE A 203 -7.76 2.19 -9.14
CA ILE A 203 -7.62 3.34 -8.23
C ILE A 203 -6.46 4.22 -8.71
N SER A 204 -6.47 5.50 -8.31
CA SER A 204 -5.34 6.39 -8.58
C SER A 204 -4.08 5.91 -7.87
N GLY A 205 -3.01 5.68 -8.62
CA GLY A 205 -1.68 5.35 -8.11
C GLY A 205 -0.81 6.60 -7.96
N VAL A 206 0.48 6.46 -8.26
CA VAL A 206 1.46 7.57 -8.20
C VAL A 206 1.26 8.65 -9.28
N GLY A 207 0.39 8.37 -10.27
CA GLY A 207 0.20 9.21 -11.44
C GLY A 207 1.15 8.87 -12.59
N ALA A 208 0.72 9.20 -13.81
CA ALA A 208 1.40 8.77 -15.04
C ALA A 208 2.87 9.22 -15.05
N THR A 209 3.79 8.26 -15.16
CA THR A 209 5.22 8.48 -15.02
C THR A 209 5.94 7.82 -16.20
N LYS A 210 6.72 8.60 -16.97
CA LYS A 210 7.44 8.09 -18.16
C LYS A 210 8.93 7.85 -17.94
N ALA A 211 9.48 8.41 -16.86
CA ALA A 211 10.91 8.40 -16.57
C ALA A 211 11.14 8.48 -15.05
N GLY A 212 10.49 7.58 -14.31
CA GLY A 212 10.65 7.45 -12.87
C GLY A 212 11.96 6.74 -12.52
N ARG A 213 12.39 6.88 -11.26
CA ARG A 213 13.49 6.09 -10.68
C ARG A 213 13.09 5.61 -9.30
N ASN A 214 13.44 4.37 -8.98
CA ASN A 214 13.25 3.85 -7.64
C ASN A 214 14.44 4.11 -6.72
N GLY A 215 14.36 3.63 -5.48
CA GLY A 215 15.37 3.85 -4.46
C GLY A 215 16.73 3.20 -4.74
N GLY A 216 16.81 2.27 -5.70
CA GLY A 216 18.05 1.68 -6.20
C GLY A 216 18.65 2.36 -7.43
N GLY A 217 17.92 3.33 -8.00
CA GLY A 217 18.28 4.09 -9.20
C GLY A 217 17.73 3.49 -10.50
N ASP A 218 16.99 2.38 -10.46
CA ASP A 218 16.44 1.73 -11.65
C ASP A 218 15.30 2.55 -12.26
N PRO A 219 15.25 2.68 -13.61
CA PRO A 219 14.19 3.41 -14.27
C PRO A 219 12.87 2.65 -14.21
N TYR A 220 11.74 3.37 -14.10
CA TYR A 220 10.41 2.80 -14.27
C TYR A 220 9.47 3.74 -15.06
N PHE A 221 8.39 3.16 -15.60
CA PHE A 221 7.26 3.86 -16.17
C PHE A 221 5.94 3.21 -15.77
N THR A 222 4.88 4.02 -15.70
CA THR A 222 3.52 3.58 -15.35
C THR A 222 2.46 4.53 -15.95
N ASP A 223 1.30 3.98 -16.28
CA ASP A 223 0.06 4.72 -16.57
C ASP A 223 -0.44 5.55 -15.37
N GLY A 224 0.07 5.28 -14.18
CA GLY A 224 -0.20 6.01 -12.95
C GLY A 224 -1.34 5.47 -12.12
N GLU A 225 -1.88 4.31 -12.47
CA GLU A 225 -2.98 3.67 -11.77
C GLU A 225 -2.51 2.44 -11.00
N ALA A 226 -3.29 2.06 -9.99
CA ALA A 226 -3.12 0.81 -9.27
C ALA A 226 -4.39 -0.02 -9.39
N ILE A 227 -4.25 -1.35 -9.48
CA ILE A 227 -5.40 -2.26 -9.52
C ILE A 227 -5.64 -2.82 -8.12
N VAL A 228 -6.88 -2.78 -7.66
CA VAL A 228 -7.30 -3.42 -6.41
C VAL A 228 -8.13 -4.66 -6.71
N GLY A 229 -7.71 -5.81 -6.19
CA GLY A 229 -8.45 -7.08 -6.27
C GLY A 229 -9.17 -7.41 -4.96
N VAL A 230 -10.44 -7.77 -5.02
CA VAL A 230 -11.17 -8.29 -3.85
C VAL A 230 -10.98 -9.80 -3.77
N LEU A 231 -10.38 -10.29 -2.69
CA LEU A 231 -10.07 -11.71 -2.51
C LEU A 231 -11.34 -12.52 -2.22
N LYS A 232 -11.35 -13.77 -2.68
CA LYS A 232 -12.35 -14.76 -2.31
C LYS A 232 -12.29 -15.01 -0.80
N GLN A 233 -13.46 -14.99 -0.17
CA GLN A 233 -13.55 -15.29 1.25
C GLN A 233 -13.24 -16.76 1.51
N LEU A 234 -12.41 -17.00 2.52
CA LEU A 234 -12.18 -18.34 3.02
C LEU A 234 -13.35 -18.77 3.93
N PRO A 235 -13.78 -20.04 3.85
CA PRO A 235 -14.83 -20.58 4.71
C PRO A 235 -14.41 -20.66 6.19
#